data_AF-A0A090R195-F1
#
_entry.id   AF-A0A090R195-F1
#
_cell.length_a   1.000
_cell.length_b   1.000
_cell.length_c   1.000
_cell.angle_alpha   90.00
_cell.angle_beta   90.00
_cell.angle_gamma   90.00
#
_symmetry.space_group_name_H-M   'P 1'
#
loop_
_entity.id
_entity.type
_entity.pdbx_description
1 polymer ?
#
loop_
_entity_poly.entity_id
_entity_poly.type
_entity_poly.pdbx_seq_one_letter_code
_entity_poly.pdbx_strand_id
1 'polypeptide(L)' 'MTIDMHIWQGRTDPEDGPLSQRWHQHVLPADQANDEGILLLGFACDEGSRAIKGEPARMMHRQPSVKH' A
#
# COMPACT_ATOMS: atom_id res chain seq x y z
N MET A 1 19.86 -4.82 -2.90
CA MET A 1 19.36 -3.43 -2.94
C MET A 1 19.30 -2.97 -1.50
N THR A 2 19.91 -1.83 -1.18
CA THR A 2 19.93 -1.31 0.20
C THR A 2 18.76 -0.37 0.37
N ILE A 3 17.94 -0.61 1.39
CA ILE A 3 16.81 0.27 1.75
C ILE A 3 17.39 1.47 2.52
N ASP A 4 17.11 2.69 2.07
CA ASP A 4 17.48 3.90 2.81
C ASP A 4 16.60 4.03 4.06
N MET A 5 17.20 3.87 5.23
CA MET A 5 16.50 3.96 6.50
C MET A 5 16.44 5.38 7.07
N HIS A 6 17.16 6.36 6.50
CA HIS A 6 17.10 7.76 6.97
C HIS A 6 15.72 8.40 6.76
N ILE A 7 14.92 7.90 5.82
CA ILE A 7 13.55 8.36 5.60
C ILE A 7 12.59 7.91 6.72
N TRP A 8 12.93 6.83 7.44
CA TRP A 8 12.17 6.34 8.58
C TRP A 8 12.55 7.14 9.83
N GLN A 9 11.98 8.32 9.94
CA GLN A 9 12.22 9.25 11.04
C GLN A 9 10.93 9.92 11.50
N GLY A 10 10.93 10.44 12.72
CA GLY A 10 9.79 11.16 13.28
C GLY A 10 10.00 11.52 14.74
N ARG A 11 8.91 11.89 15.41
CA ARG A 11 8.93 12.19 16.85
C ARG A 11 9.29 10.94 17.65
N THR A 12 10.24 11.06 18.58
CA THR A 12 10.54 10.02 19.57
C THR A 12 10.22 10.59 20.95
N ASP A 13 9.55 9.81 21.80
CA ASP A 13 9.11 10.23 23.13
C ASP A 13 9.81 9.34 24.18
N PRO A 14 11.07 9.65 24.57
CA PRO A 14 11.89 8.76 25.40
C PRO A 14 11.39 8.66 26.85
N GLU A 15 10.68 9.66 27.35
CA GLU A 15 10.09 9.67 28.71
C GLU A 15 8.98 8.63 28.92
N ASP A 16 8.28 8.22 27.86
CA ASP A 16 7.12 7.32 27.93
C ASP A 16 7.50 5.83 27.86
N GLY A 17 8.80 5.52 27.77
CA GLY A 17 9.32 4.16 27.79
C GLY A 17 8.95 3.34 26.52
N PRO A 18 9.12 2.01 26.58
CA PRO A 18 9.10 1.14 25.40
C PRO A 18 7.72 1.01 24.73
N LEU A 19 6.63 1.38 25.41
CA LEU A 19 5.28 1.33 24.84
C LEU A 19 4.96 2.53 23.93
N SER A 20 5.80 3.58 23.96
CA SER A 20 5.64 4.78 23.12
C SER A 20 6.44 4.69 21.81
N GLN A 21 6.96 3.50 21.48
CA GLN A 21 7.71 3.30 20.26
C GLN A 21 6.82 3.49 19.03
N ARG A 22 7.33 4.21 18.04
CA ARG A 22 6.66 4.49 16.77
C ARG A 22 7.17 3.56 15.69
N TRP A 23 6.43 3.48 14.58
CA TRP A 23 6.76 2.63 13.43
C TRP A 23 8.21 2.76 12.97
N HIS A 24 8.73 3.98 12.85
CA HIS A 24 10.12 4.19 12.40
C HIS A 24 11.19 3.64 13.36
N GLN A 25 10.83 3.33 14.61
CA GLN A 25 11.71 2.69 15.60
C GLN A 25 11.67 1.15 15.52
N HIS A 26 10.66 0.59 14.84
CA HIS A 26 10.44 -0.85 14.71
C HIS A 26 10.67 -1.38 13.29
N VAL A 27 10.54 -0.53 12.26
CA VAL A 27 10.74 -0.99 10.89
C VAL A 27 12.22 -1.31 10.65
N LEU A 28 12.45 -2.49 10.11
CA LEU A 28 13.76 -2.98 9.71
C LEU A 28 13.78 -3.19 8.19
N PRO A 29 14.96 -3.12 7.56
CA PRO A 29 15.17 -3.61 6.21
C PRO A 29 14.74 -5.08 6.09
N ALA A 30 14.13 -5.44 4.96
CA ALA A 30 13.61 -6.80 4.74
C ALA A 30 14.70 -7.89 4.78
N ASP A 31 15.94 -7.53 4.47
CA ASP A 31 17.13 -8.39 4.54
C ASP A 31 17.65 -8.59 5.98
N GLN A 32 17.15 -7.81 6.95
CA GLN A 32 17.57 -7.86 8.35
C GLN A 32 16.44 -8.37 9.28
N ALA A 33 15.20 -8.37 8.80
CA ALA A 33 14.05 -8.89 9.52
C ALA A 33 14.01 -10.44 9.46
N ASN A 34 14.67 -11.09 10.42
CA ASN A 34 14.80 -12.55 10.48
C ASN A 34 13.67 -13.25 11.26
N ASP A 35 12.82 -12.49 11.95
CA ASP A 35 11.71 -13.00 12.74
C ASP A 35 10.39 -12.91 11.97
N GLU A 36 9.42 -13.76 12.33
CA GLU A 36 8.06 -13.68 11.79
C GLU A 36 7.40 -12.34 12.16
N GLY A 37 6.73 -11.72 11.19
CA GLY A 37 6.16 -10.39 11.38
C GLY A 37 5.38 -9.87 10.19
N ILE A 38 5.29 -8.55 10.08
CA ILE A 38 4.54 -7.85 9.04
C ILE A 38 5.52 -7.25 8.03
N LEU A 39 5.32 -7.54 6.74
CA LEU A 39 6.09 -6.96 5.65
C LEU A 39 5.33 -5.80 4.99
N LEU A 40 5.98 -4.65 4.89
CA LEU A 40 5.50 -3.49 4.13
C LEU A 40 6.11 -3.51 2.72
N LEU A 41 5.28 -3.65 1.69
CA LEU A 41 5.70 -3.66 0.30
C LEU A 41 5.10 -2.48 -0.47
N GLY A 42 5.94 -1.59 -0.97
CA GLY A 42 5.54 -0.49 -1.85
C GLY A 42 5.78 -0.85 -3.31
N PHE A 43 4.77 -0.69 -4.16
CA PHE A 43 4.90 -0.84 -5.60
C PHE A 43 4.46 0.47 -6.27
N ALA A 44 5.44 1.27 -6.69
CA ALA A 44 5.18 2.50 -7.43
C ALA A 44 4.91 2.14 -8.91
N CYS A 45 3.63 2.05 -9.28
CA CYS A 45 3.22 1.77 -10.66
C CYS A 45 2.12 2.72 -11.10
N ASP A 46 2.45 3.55 -12.09
CA ASP A 46 1.52 4.50 -12.69
C ASP A 46 0.82 3.95 -13.95
N GLU A 47 1.15 2.72 -14.37
CA GLU A 47 0.68 2.15 -15.63
C GLU A 47 -0.78 1.65 -15.56
N GLY A 48 -1.23 1.16 -14.40
CA GLY A 48 -2.61 0.68 -14.21
C GLY A 48 -3.68 1.76 -14.42
N SER A 49 -3.33 3.03 -14.19
CA SER A 49 -4.21 4.19 -14.38
C SER A 49 -4.48 4.52 -15.84
N ARG A 50 -3.53 4.22 -16.75
CA ARG A 50 -3.64 4.56 -18.17
C ARG A 50 -4.50 3.57 -18.95
N ALA A 51 -4.57 2.32 -18.50
CA ALA A 51 -5.33 1.26 -19.17
C ALA A 51 -6.86 1.33 -18.91
N ILE A 52 -7.31 2.01 -17.84
CA ILE A 52 -8.74 2.08 -17.45
C ILE A 52 -9.46 3.32 -18.02
N LYS A 53 -8.78 4.19 -18.77
CA LYS A 53 -9.32 5.50 -19.18
C LYS A 53 -10.12 5.52 -20.49
N GLY A 54 -10.61 4.38 -20.95
CA GLY A 54 -11.36 4.28 -22.20
C GLY A 54 -12.26 3.07 -22.17
N GLU A 55 -13.46 3.23 -21.61
CA GLU A 55 -14.75 2.77 -22.14
C GLU A 55 -15.79 3.00 -21.04
N PRO A 56 -16.79 3.87 -21.20
CA PRO A 56 -17.92 3.92 -20.27
C PRO A 56 -18.58 2.54 -20.28
N ALA A 57 -18.88 2.00 -19.09
CA ALA A 57 -19.63 0.77 -18.95
C ALA A 57 -20.91 0.86 -19.80
N ARG A 58 -20.93 0.12 -20.91
CA ARG A 58 -22.10 0.07 -21.81
C ARG A 58 -23.24 -0.56 -21.03
N MET A 59 -24.13 0.27 -20.50
CA MET A 59 -25.39 -0.19 -19.91
C MET A 59 -26.21 -0.83 -21.03
N MET A 60 -26.21 -2.15 -21.13
CA MET A 60 -27.09 -2.89 -22.03
C MET A 60 -28.52 -2.69 -21.52
N HIS A 61 -29.23 -1.71 -22.07
CA HIS A 61 -30.69 -1.72 -22.05
C HIS A 61 -31.15 -2.93 -22.88
N ARG A 62 -31.37 -4.06 -22.19
CA ARG A 62 -32.14 -5.18 -22.75
C ARG A 62 -33.57 -4.69 -22.89
N GLN A 63 -34.00 -4.37 -24.12
CA GLN A 63 -35.42 -4.24 -24.40
C GLN A 63 -36.06 -5.62 -24.22
N PRO A 64 -37.17 -5.76 -23.46
CA PRO A 64 -37.92 -7.01 -23.45
C PRO A 64 -38.64 -7.15 -24.81
N SER A 65 -38.32 -8.21 -25.54
CA SER A 65 -39.02 -8.57 -26.77
C SER A 65 -40.44 -9.02 -26.41
N VAL A 66 -41.42 -8.16 -26.65
CA VAL A 66 -42.84 -8.56 -26.61
C VAL A 66 -43.11 -9.40 -27.87
N LYS A 67 -43.31 -10.71 -27.69
CA LYS A 67 -43.80 -11.58 -28.77
C LYS A 67 -45.30 -11.30 -28.95
N HIS A 68 -45.69 -10.97 -30.18
CA HIS A 68 -47.08 -10.95 -30.63
C HIS A 68 -47.47 -12.36 -31.08
#